data_AF-A0A7X9H2L0-F1
#
_entry.id   AF-A0A7X9H2L0-F1
#
_cell.length_a   1.000
_cell.length_b   1.000
_cell.length_c   1.000
_cell.angle_alpha   90.00
_cell.angle_beta   90.00
_cell.angle_gamma   90.00
#
_symmetry.space_group_name_H-M   'P 1'
#
loop_
_entity.id
_entity.type
_entity.pdbx_description
1 polymer ?
#
loop_
_entity_poly.entity_id
_entity_poly.type
_entity_poly.pdbx_seq_one_letter_code
_entity_poly.pdbx_strand_id
1 'polypeptide(L)'
;MMELLISMAISLIIIGTLISILGGGIDIFNRSISMEKNIYEGRYALDYISREIRRSKEIYPIEDVNFNINSDNLGFILKMKPYKTSKYDWQYIYYEFSGEKLIRKTKKSDKDNLKDLNNFINSGQNNICENVKSIDGSFYDRERDIINISIKIGNSIEKEFSTSVYTGLKKKDD
;
A
#
# COMPACT_ATOMS: atom_id res chain seq x y z
N MET A 1 27.33 47.98 -35.78
CA MET A 1 27.51 47.74 -34.33
C MET A 1 26.17 47.58 -33.61
N MET A 2 25.21 48.51 -33.79
CA MET A 2 23.85 48.39 -33.23
C MET A 2 23.10 47.13 -33.68
N GLU A 3 23.14 46.77 -34.96
CA GLU A 3 22.51 45.52 -35.46
C GLU A 3 23.06 44.26 -34.78
N LEU A 4 24.36 44.22 -34.51
CA LEU A 4 24.99 43.08 -33.84
C LEU A 4 24.55 42.97 -32.38
N LEU A 5 24.39 44.11 -31.69
CA LEU A 5 23.87 44.15 -30.33
C LEU A 5 22.40 43.71 -30.28
N ILE A 6 21.59 44.16 -31.24
CA ILE A 6 20.18 43.80 -31.35
C ILE A 6 20.03 42.31 -31.64
N SER A 7 20.82 41.76 -32.58
CA SER A 7 20.76 40.33 -32.90
C SER A 7 21.19 39.44 -31.72
N MET A 8 22.21 39.85 -30.96
CA MET A 8 22.62 39.16 -29.73
C MET A 8 21.53 39.23 -28.65
N ALA A 9 20.92 40.40 -28.44
CA ALA A 9 19.85 40.56 -27.46
C ALA A 9 18.63 39.67 -27.79
N ILE A 10 18.20 39.66 -29.05
CA ILE A 10 17.11 38.80 -29.52
C ILE A 10 17.48 37.32 -29.34
N SER A 11 18.70 36.92 -29.68
CA SER A 11 19.16 35.54 -29.53
C SER A 11 19.14 35.09 -28.06
N LEU A 12 19.57 35.95 -27.13
CA LEU A 12 19.53 35.65 -25.69
C LEU A 12 18.11 35.52 -25.16
N ILE A 13 17.18 36.38 -25.62
CA ILE A 13 15.76 36.27 -25.26
C ILE A 13 15.21 34.93 -25.75
N ILE A 14 15.47 34.57 -27.01
CA ILE A 14 15.02 33.30 -27.59
C ILE A 14 15.60 32.13 -26.80
N ILE A 15 16.91 32.10 -26.56
CA ILE A 15 17.56 31.03 -25.80
C ILE A 15 16.98 30.92 -24.37
N GLY A 16 16.79 32.04 -23.68
CA GLY A 16 16.22 32.06 -22.33
C GLY A 16 14.78 31.54 -22.29
N THR A 17 13.96 31.91 -23.27
CA THR A 17 12.59 31.37 -23.40
C THR A 17 12.59 29.87 -23.69
N LEU A 18 13.46 29.39 -24.57
CA LEU A 18 13.59 27.97 -24.88
C LEU A 18 14.02 27.15 -23.65
N ILE A 19 15.01 27.63 -22.88
CA ILE A 19 15.45 26.97 -21.64
C ILE A 19 14.30 26.91 -20.63
N SER A 20 13.53 27.99 -20.49
CA SER A 20 12.41 28.05 -19.55
C SER A 20 11.29 27.08 -19.92
N ILE A 21 10.94 27.02 -21.20
CA ILE A 21 9.93 26.07 -21.72
C ILE A 21 10.42 24.63 -21.52
N LEU A 22 11.69 24.35 -21.81
CA LEU A 22 12.27 23.02 -21.65
C LEU A 22 12.26 22.59 -20.17
N GLY A 23 12.70 23.47 -19.27
CA GLY A 23 12.70 23.20 -17.83
C GLY A 23 11.30 22.94 -17.29
N GLY A 24 10.35 23.82 -17.61
CA GLY A 24 8.95 23.64 -17.23
C GLY A 24 8.33 22.36 -17.80
N GLY A 25 8.69 22.01 -19.04
CA GLY A 25 8.26 20.76 -19.67
C GLY A 25 8.76 19.51 -18.94
N ILE A 26 10.03 19.50 -18.52
CA ILE A 26 10.62 18.41 -17.74
C ILE A 26 9.92 18.26 -16.38
N ASP A 27 9.64 19.36 -15.70
CA ASP A 27 8.97 19.34 -14.40
C ASP A 27 7.54 18.80 -14.48
N ILE A 28 6.78 19.24 -15.49
CA ILE A 28 5.42 18.73 -15.76
C ILE A 28 5.47 17.23 -16.06
N PHE A 29 6.42 16.80 -16.90
CA PHE A 29 6.59 15.40 -17.26
C PHE A 29 6.91 14.53 -16.03
N ASN A 30 7.87 14.94 -15.21
CA ASN A 30 8.24 14.22 -13.98
C ASN A 30 7.08 14.15 -12.99
N ARG A 31 6.29 15.23 -12.86
CA ARG A 31 5.09 15.25 -12.00
C ARG A 31 4.01 14.30 -12.53
N SER A 32 3.82 14.23 -13.85
CA SER A 32 2.89 13.31 -14.49
C SER A 32 3.28 11.84 -14.23
N ILE A 33 4.55 11.48 -14.45
CA ILE A 33 5.06 10.12 -14.17
C ILE A 33 4.85 9.75 -12.70
N SER A 34 5.18 10.66 -11.78
CA SER A 34 5.02 10.42 -10.36
C SER A 34 3.55 10.20 -9.97
N MET A 35 2.64 10.97 -10.58
CA MET A 35 1.20 10.81 -10.37
C MET A 35 0.68 9.48 -10.91
N GLU A 36 1.10 9.08 -12.11
CA GLU A 36 0.74 7.79 -12.70
C GLU A 36 1.25 6.61 -11.86
N LYS A 37 2.51 6.68 -11.40
CA LYS A 37 3.09 5.68 -10.49
C LYS A 37 2.23 5.52 -9.23
N ASN A 38 1.89 6.63 -8.56
CA ASN A 38 1.06 6.58 -7.35
C ASN A 38 -0.33 6.00 -7.62
N ILE A 39 -0.94 6.31 -8.78
CA ILE A 39 -2.23 5.71 -9.17
C ILE A 39 -2.12 4.21 -9.38
N TYR A 40 -1.06 3.76 -10.05
CA TYR A 40 -0.81 2.35 -10.27
C TYR A 40 -0.57 1.62 -8.95
N GLU A 41 0.29 2.14 -8.08
CA GLU A 41 0.59 1.53 -6.78
C GLU A 41 -0.63 1.44 -5.88
N GLY A 42 -1.44 2.51 -5.79
CA GLY A 42 -2.67 2.49 -4.99
C GLY A 42 -3.68 1.44 -5.45
N ARG A 43 -3.92 1.36 -6.77
CA ARG A 43 -4.80 0.33 -7.34
C ARG A 43 -4.24 -1.07 -7.14
N TYR A 44 -2.94 -1.25 -7.39
CA TYR A 44 -2.27 -2.53 -7.19
C TYR A 44 -2.37 -2.98 -5.73
N ALA A 45 -2.17 -2.08 -4.77
CA ALA A 45 -2.26 -2.38 -3.35
C ALA A 45 -3.66 -2.87 -2.96
N LEU A 46 -4.71 -2.14 -3.38
CA LEU A 46 -6.10 -2.55 -3.13
C LEU A 46 -6.43 -3.91 -3.76
N ASP A 47 -6.06 -4.13 -5.01
CA ASP A 47 -6.31 -5.40 -5.71
C ASP A 47 -5.51 -6.55 -5.11
N TYR A 48 -4.28 -6.29 -4.67
CA TYR A 48 -3.44 -7.26 -4.01
C TYR A 48 -4.06 -7.71 -2.68
N ILE A 49 -4.40 -6.76 -1.80
CA ILE A 49 -5.01 -7.07 -0.50
C ILE A 49 -6.37 -7.73 -0.68
N SER A 50 -7.21 -7.22 -1.60
CA SER A 50 -8.53 -7.80 -1.91
C SER A 50 -8.43 -9.25 -2.34
N ARG A 51 -7.41 -9.62 -3.15
CA ARG A 51 -7.18 -11.01 -3.54
C ARG A 51 -6.76 -11.88 -2.36
N GLU A 52 -5.97 -11.36 -1.42
CA GLU A 52 -5.61 -12.10 -0.21
C GLU A 52 -6.79 -12.30 0.73
N ILE A 53 -7.65 -11.29 0.90
CA ILE A 53 -8.91 -11.39 1.66
C ILE A 53 -9.83 -12.45 1.03
N ARG A 54 -9.99 -12.44 -0.29
CA ARG A 54 -10.84 -13.44 -0.98
C ARG A 54 -10.31 -14.86 -0.83
N ARG A 55 -9.00 -15.03 -0.66
CA ARG A 55 -8.35 -16.35 -0.55
C ARG A 55 -8.09 -16.79 0.89
N SER A 56 -8.29 -15.92 1.87
CA SER A 56 -8.20 -16.29 3.27
C SER A 56 -9.22 -17.37 3.61
N LYS A 57 -8.88 -18.23 4.57
CA LYS A 57 -9.83 -19.17 5.16
C LYS A 57 -10.62 -18.52 6.28
N GLU A 58 -9.93 -17.75 7.11
CA GLU A 58 -10.51 -17.05 8.27
C GLU A 58 -9.91 -15.65 8.38
N ILE A 59 -10.65 -14.76 9.02
CA ILE A 59 -10.29 -13.37 9.23
C ILE A 59 -10.55 -13.03 10.69
N TYR A 60 -9.55 -12.46 11.34
CA TYR A 60 -9.63 -12.03 12.73
C TYR A 60 -9.43 -10.52 12.79
N PRO A 61 -10.17 -9.80 13.66
CA PRO A 61 -9.81 -8.44 13.99
C PRO A 61 -8.47 -8.44 14.72
N ILE A 62 -7.71 -7.37 14.53
CA ILE A 62 -6.35 -7.31 15.07
C ILE A 62 -6.32 -7.26 16.60
N GLU A 63 -7.39 -6.72 17.19
CA GLU A 63 -7.61 -6.57 18.63
C GLU A 63 -7.74 -7.91 19.37
N ASP A 64 -8.15 -8.98 18.68
CA ASP A 64 -8.29 -10.32 19.28
C ASP A 64 -6.93 -10.99 19.56
N VAL A 65 -5.83 -10.39 19.10
CA VAL A 65 -4.50 -10.98 19.17
C VAL A 65 -3.63 -10.22 20.15
N ASN A 66 -3.08 -10.96 21.12
CA ASN A 66 -2.10 -10.43 22.07
C ASN A 66 -0.69 -10.41 21.44
N PHE A 67 -0.54 -9.65 20.35
CA PHE A 67 0.70 -9.52 19.59
C PHE A 67 1.05 -8.03 19.42
N ASN A 68 2.34 -7.70 19.52
CA ASN A 68 2.83 -6.32 19.38
C ASN A 68 2.83 -5.92 17.89
N ILE A 69 1.65 -5.58 17.38
CA ILE A 69 1.45 -5.05 16.03
C ILE A 69 1.53 -3.53 16.11
N ASN A 70 2.11 -2.90 15.09
CA ASN A 70 2.11 -1.43 15.02
C ASN A 70 0.67 -0.89 15.16
N SER A 71 0.46 0.19 15.92
CA SER A 71 -0.86 0.81 16.07
C SER A 71 -1.45 1.21 14.72
N ASP A 72 -0.58 1.62 13.80
CA ASP A 72 -0.97 2.00 12.44
C ASP A 72 -0.99 0.74 11.55
N ASN A 73 -2.13 0.08 11.52
CA ASN A 73 -2.37 -1.14 10.77
C ASN A 73 -3.78 -1.14 10.14
N LEU A 74 -4.06 -2.09 9.24
CA LEU A 74 -5.35 -2.14 8.53
C LEU A 74 -6.51 -2.73 9.36
N GLY A 75 -6.27 -3.15 10.61
CA GLY A 75 -7.31 -3.60 11.55
C GLY A 75 -7.67 -5.09 11.49
N PHE A 76 -7.01 -5.89 10.65
CA PHE A 76 -7.33 -7.31 10.49
C PHE A 76 -6.13 -8.21 10.23
N ILE A 77 -6.32 -9.50 10.49
CA ILE A 77 -5.37 -10.59 10.24
C ILE A 77 -6.05 -11.65 9.39
N LEU A 78 -5.38 -12.06 8.31
CA LEU A 78 -5.83 -13.12 7.41
C LEU A 78 -5.12 -14.42 7.75
N LYS A 79 -5.88 -15.49 7.97
CA LYS A 79 -5.36 -16.85 8.07
C LYS A 79 -5.61 -17.61 6.78
N MET A 80 -4.56 -18.22 6.25
CA MET A 80 -4.62 -19.01 5.02
C MET A 80 -3.64 -20.18 5.03
N LYS A 81 -3.81 -21.11 4.07
CA LYS A 81 -2.84 -22.17 3.85
C LYS A 81 -1.60 -21.59 3.14
N PRO A 82 -0.37 -21.93 3.56
CA PRO A 82 0.83 -21.44 2.91
C PRO A 82 0.92 -21.91 1.47
N TYR A 83 1.56 -21.10 0.63
CA TYR A 83 1.85 -21.45 -0.75
C TYR A 83 2.95 -22.52 -0.84
N LYS A 84 2.73 -23.51 -1.72
CA LYS A 84 3.61 -24.68 -1.96
C LYS A 84 3.74 -25.61 -0.75
N THR A 85 4.41 -26.75 -0.94
CA THR A 85 4.75 -27.71 0.12
C THR A 85 5.58 -27.00 1.19
N SER A 86 4.89 -26.52 2.21
CA SER A 86 5.46 -25.86 3.38
C SER A 86 5.42 -26.85 4.52
N LYS A 87 6.45 -26.86 5.37
CA LYS A 87 6.42 -27.63 6.61
C LYS A 87 5.32 -27.11 7.56
N TYR A 88 4.92 -25.86 7.37
CA TYR A 88 3.87 -25.16 8.11
C TYR A 88 2.47 -25.41 7.56
N ASP A 89 1.53 -25.63 8.48
CA ASP A 89 0.11 -25.80 8.19
C ASP A 89 -0.63 -24.48 7.99
N TRP A 90 -0.14 -23.38 8.55
CA TRP A 90 -0.84 -22.11 8.59
C TRP A 90 0.07 -20.93 8.29
N GLN A 91 -0.52 -19.94 7.62
CA GLN A 91 0.10 -18.66 7.32
C GLN A 91 -0.85 -17.53 7.74
N TYR A 92 -0.33 -16.59 8.52
CA TYR A 92 -1.03 -15.40 9.00
C TYR A 92 -0.43 -14.18 8.32
N ILE A 93 -1.29 -13.30 7.81
CA ILE A 93 -0.90 -12.08 7.11
C ILE A 93 -1.60 -10.91 7.76
N TYR A 94 -0.86 -9.84 7.96
CA TYR A 94 -1.36 -8.55 8.42
C TYR A 94 -0.58 -7.44 7.73
N TYR A 95 -1.11 -6.23 7.77
CA TYR A 95 -0.55 -5.08 7.08
C TYR A 95 -0.36 -3.94 8.06
N GLU A 96 0.82 -3.34 8.01
CA GLU A 96 1.23 -2.23 8.85
C GLU A 96 1.61 -1.04 7.98
N PHE A 97 1.32 0.15 8.46
CA PHE A 97 1.82 1.38 7.92
C PHE A 97 3.10 1.76 8.68
N SER A 98 4.20 1.98 7.96
CA SER A 98 5.46 2.41 8.58
C SER A 98 6.35 3.11 7.55
N GLY A 99 6.88 4.29 7.91
CA GLY A 99 7.83 5.02 7.06
C GLY A 99 7.29 5.32 5.67
N GLU A 100 6.06 5.82 5.58
CA GLU A 100 5.35 6.13 4.32
C GLU A 100 5.10 4.92 3.40
N LYS A 101 5.11 3.71 3.96
CA LYS A 101 4.93 2.46 3.22
C LYS A 101 3.83 1.62 3.81
N LEU A 102 3.07 0.97 2.94
CA LEU A 102 2.17 -0.10 3.34
C LEU A 102 2.91 -1.43 3.23
N ILE A 103 3.11 -2.06 4.37
CA ILE A 103 3.97 -3.21 4.53
C ILE A 103 3.13 -4.43 4.86
N ARG A 104 3.22 -5.45 4.02
CA ARG A 104 2.66 -6.77 4.29
C ARG A 104 3.63 -7.57 5.15
N LYS A 105 3.14 -8.06 6.28
CA LYS A 105 3.86 -8.99 7.14
C LYS A 105 3.26 -10.38 7.00
N THR A 106 4.09 -11.40 7.14
CA THR A 106 3.67 -12.79 7.11
C THR A 106 4.35 -13.57 8.19
N LYS A 107 3.59 -14.40 8.90
CA LYS A 107 4.11 -15.36 9.86
C LYS A 107 3.56 -16.75 9.57
N LYS A 108 4.41 -17.78 9.65
CA LYS A 108 4.02 -19.18 9.42
C LYS A 108 4.09 -20.00 10.70
N SER A 109 3.14 -20.91 10.91
CA SER A 109 3.12 -21.82 12.06
C SER A 109 2.49 -23.17 11.71
N ASP A 110 2.96 -24.20 12.40
CA ASP A 110 2.40 -25.56 12.39
C ASP A 110 1.15 -25.65 13.28
N LYS A 111 1.02 -24.74 14.25
CA LYS A 111 -0.09 -24.70 15.20
C LYS A 111 -1.15 -23.70 14.78
N ASP A 112 -2.39 -24.13 14.92
CA ASP A 112 -3.57 -23.26 14.78
C ASP A 112 -3.81 -22.46 16.07
N ASN A 113 -2.86 -21.58 16.42
CA ASN A 113 -3.02 -20.70 17.56
C ASN A 113 -2.66 -19.25 17.20
N LEU A 114 -3.69 -18.43 17.05
CA LEU A 114 -3.58 -17.01 16.78
C LEU A 114 -2.93 -16.25 17.96
N LYS A 115 -3.14 -16.72 19.21
CA LYS A 115 -2.64 -16.05 20.42
C LYS A 115 -1.13 -16.14 20.59
N ASP A 116 -0.49 -17.12 19.96
CA ASP A 116 0.96 -17.34 20.07
C ASP A 116 1.76 -16.64 18.97
N LEU A 117 1.21 -15.63 18.27
CA LEU A 117 1.89 -14.91 17.17
C LEU A 117 3.31 -14.39 17.52
N ASN A 118 3.63 -14.26 18.81
CA ASN A 118 4.96 -13.92 19.34
C ASN A 118 6.04 -14.99 19.06
N ASN A 119 5.69 -16.28 19.04
CA ASN A 119 6.64 -17.40 18.94
C ASN A 119 6.89 -17.90 17.51
N PHE A 120 6.48 -17.12 16.50
CA PHE A 120 6.51 -17.57 15.12
C PHE A 120 7.92 -17.44 14.54
N ILE A 121 8.46 -18.59 14.11
CA ILE A 121 9.87 -18.81 13.76
C ILE A 121 10.26 -18.15 12.43
N ASN A 122 9.30 -17.96 11.52
CA ASN A 122 9.56 -17.42 10.18
C ASN A 122 8.65 -16.22 9.90
N SER A 123 9.29 -15.06 9.72
CA SER A 123 8.63 -13.82 9.31
C SER A 123 9.07 -13.41 7.91
N GLY A 124 8.13 -12.94 7.11
CA GLY A 124 8.38 -12.34 5.80
C GLY A 124 7.79 -10.95 5.75
N GLN A 125 8.45 -10.06 5.02
CA GLN A 125 7.99 -8.68 4.83
C GLN A 125 8.03 -8.35 3.34
N ASN A 126 6.95 -7.73 2.85
CA ASN A 126 6.91 -7.18 1.50
C ASN A 126 6.38 -5.75 1.52
N ASN A 127 7.00 -4.86 0.75
CA ASN A 127 6.47 -3.53 0.52
C ASN A 127 5.39 -3.62 -0.57
N ILE A 128 4.17 -3.19 -0.25
CA ILE A 128 3.03 -3.27 -1.16
C ILE A 128 2.78 -1.94 -1.87
N CYS A 129 3.06 -0.83 -1.19
CA CYS A 129 2.83 0.52 -1.71
C CYS A 129 3.80 1.50 -1.07
N GLU A 130 4.36 2.41 -1.88
CA GLU A 130 5.17 3.53 -1.41
C GLU A 130 4.35 4.83 -1.39
N ASN A 131 4.92 5.88 -0.79
CA ASN A 131 4.33 7.21 -0.68
C ASN A 131 2.93 7.22 -0.02
N VAL A 132 2.68 6.29 0.89
CA VAL A 132 1.45 6.22 1.66
C VAL A 132 1.50 7.30 2.75
N LYS A 133 0.46 8.13 2.82
CA LYS A 133 0.33 9.20 3.82
C LYS A 133 -0.57 8.80 4.98
N SER A 134 -1.59 8.00 4.72
CA SER A 134 -2.53 7.54 5.72
C SER A 134 -3.25 6.28 5.22
N ILE A 135 -3.69 5.47 6.18
CA ILE A 135 -4.56 4.29 5.97
C ILE A 135 -5.89 4.44 6.73
N ASP A 136 -6.21 5.67 7.17
CA ASP A 136 -7.39 5.97 7.98
C ASP A 136 -8.67 5.60 7.22
N GLY A 137 -9.61 5.01 7.94
CA GLY A 137 -10.85 4.46 7.35
C GLY A 137 -10.72 3.00 6.90
N SER A 138 -9.55 2.38 7.07
CA SER A 138 -9.40 0.92 6.96
C SER A 138 -9.84 0.25 8.26
N PHE A 139 -10.77 -0.69 8.18
CA PHE A 139 -11.22 -1.47 9.34
C PHE A 139 -11.94 -2.76 8.91
N TYR A 140 -12.07 -3.69 9.85
CA TYR A 140 -12.88 -4.88 9.68
C TYR A 140 -14.17 -4.78 10.48
N ASP A 141 -15.31 -4.76 9.78
CA ASP A 141 -16.65 -4.82 10.36
C ASP A 141 -17.05 -6.29 10.52
N ARG A 142 -16.98 -6.79 11.76
CA ARG A 142 -17.34 -8.18 12.13
C ARG A 142 -18.84 -8.45 12.03
N GLU A 143 -19.69 -7.44 12.23
CA GLU A 143 -21.14 -7.62 12.20
C GLU A 143 -21.63 -7.81 10.76
N ARG A 144 -21.05 -7.05 9.84
CA ARG A 144 -21.41 -7.07 8.42
C ARG A 144 -20.53 -8.00 7.57
N ASP A 145 -19.47 -8.55 8.15
CA ASP A 145 -18.46 -9.36 7.46
C ASP A 145 -17.89 -8.61 6.24
N ILE A 146 -17.52 -7.34 6.46
CA ILE A 146 -16.95 -6.45 5.43
C ILE A 146 -15.62 -5.89 5.93
N ILE A 147 -14.58 -5.99 5.09
CA ILE A 147 -13.34 -5.24 5.29
C ILE A 147 -13.40 -4.00 4.41
N ASN A 148 -13.26 -2.83 5.03
CA ASN A 148 -13.01 -1.58 4.34
C ASN A 148 -11.50 -1.31 4.33
N ILE A 149 -10.99 -0.92 3.17
CA ILE A 149 -9.60 -0.54 2.99
C ILE A 149 -9.62 0.85 2.38
N SER A 150 -8.96 1.81 3.02
CA SER A 150 -8.67 3.12 2.45
C SER A 150 -7.18 3.41 2.57
N ILE A 151 -6.59 3.89 1.49
CA ILE A 151 -5.16 4.22 1.40
C ILE A 151 -5.05 5.57 0.71
N LYS A 152 -4.45 6.54 1.42
CA LYS A 152 -4.12 7.85 0.87
C LYS A 152 -2.66 7.88 0.44
N ILE A 153 -2.41 8.19 -0.83
CA ILE A 153 -1.08 8.14 -1.46
C ILE A 153 -0.79 9.47 -2.14
N GLY A 154 0.45 9.95 -2.04
CA GLY A 154 0.95 11.07 -2.82
C GLY A 154 1.86 11.99 -2.02
N ASN A 155 2.61 12.83 -2.74
CA ASN A 155 3.49 13.83 -2.14
C ASN A 155 2.82 15.20 -2.11
N SER A 156 2.70 15.85 -3.27
CA SER A 156 2.10 17.19 -3.39
C SER A 156 0.62 17.15 -3.78
N ILE A 157 0.18 16.07 -4.43
CA ILE A 157 -1.22 15.81 -4.74
C ILE A 157 -1.54 14.47 -4.12
N GLU A 158 -2.32 14.49 -3.05
CA GLU A 158 -2.81 13.30 -2.38
C GLU A 158 -4.01 12.74 -3.14
N LYS A 159 -4.06 11.42 -3.22
CA LYS A 159 -5.19 10.70 -3.79
C LYS A 159 -5.55 9.54 -2.90
N GLU A 160 -6.84 9.41 -2.64
CA GLU A 160 -7.38 8.34 -1.83
C GLU A 160 -7.89 7.21 -2.72
N PHE A 161 -7.58 5.99 -2.33
CA PHE A 161 -8.03 4.76 -2.95
C PHE A 161 -8.75 3.95 -1.87
N SER A 162 -10.02 3.66 -2.09
CA SER A 162 -10.81 2.86 -1.17
C SER A 162 -11.53 1.71 -1.86
N THR A 163 -11.74 0.63 -1.11
CA THR A 163 -12.55 -0.52 -1.53
C THR A 163 -13.15 -1.21 -0.32
N SER A 164 -14.26 -1.90 -0.54
CA SER A 164 -14.94 -2.73 0.45
C SER A 164 -15.00 -4.15 -0.06
N VAL A 165 -14.54 -5.10 0.74
CA VAL A 165 -14.50 -6.53 0.39
C VAL A 165 -15.39 -7.29 1.36
N TYR A 166 -16.47 -7.85 0.84
CA TYR A 166 -17.29 -8.82 1.59
C TYR A 166 -16.50 -10.11 1.79
N THR A 167 -16.40 -10.55 3.03
CA THR A 167 -15.55 -11.69 3.41
C THR A 167 -16.31 -13.01 3.33
N GLY A 168 -17.64 -12.99 3.38
CA GLY A 168 -18.49 -14.18 3.56
C GLY A 168 -18.29 -14.78 4.95
N LEU A 169 -19.11 -15.76 5.34
CA LEU A 169 -19.04 -16.48 6.63
C LEU A 169 -17.75 -17.31 6.79
N LYS A 170 -16.58 -16.69 6.62
CA LYS A 170 -15.24 -17.21 6.91
C LYS A 170 -14.98 -17.08 8.41
N LYS A 171 -15.94 -17.59 9.19
CA LYS A 171 -15.88 -17.69 10.63
C LYS A 171 -15.43 -19.10 10.98
N LYS A 172 -14.72 -19.22 12.10
CA LYS A 172 -14.29 -20.47 12.69
C LYS A 172 -15.52 -21.36 12.86
N ASP A 173 -15.53 -22.54 12.24
CA ASP A 173 -16.45 -23.60 12.68
C ASP A 173 -16.03 -23.95 14.12
N ASP A 174 -16.95 -23.78 15.07
CA ASP A 174 -16.73 -24.03 16.50
C ASP A 174 -16.28 -25.47 16.79
#